data_AF-A0A4R2IEN2-F1
#
_entry.id   AF-A0A4R2IEN2-F1
#
_cell.length_a   1.000
_cell.length_b   1.000
_cell.length_c   1.000
_cell.angle_alpha   90.00
_cell.angle_beta   90.00
_cell.angle_gamma   90.00
#
_symmetry.space_group_name_H-M   'P 1'
#
loop_
_entity.id
_entity.type
_entity.pdbx_description
1 polymer ?
#
loop_
_entity_poly.entity_id
_entity_poly.type
_entity_poly.pdbx_seq_one_letter_code
_entity_poly.pdbx_strand_id
1 'polypeptide(L)' 'MAPKTSVPVRAVVHIVDPSHYTFDWYETRGGKESRTMQIEYSK' A
#
# COMPACT_ATOMS: atom_id res chain seq x y z
N MET A 1 -15.14 6.15 10.57
CA MET A 1 -14.02 6.93 11.15
C MET A 1 -14.49 8.36 11.32
N ALA A 2 -14.18 9.00 12.45
CA ALA A 2 -14.51 10.41 12.63
C ALA A 2 -13.58 11.28 11.75
N PRO A 3 -14.02 12.47 11.33
CA PRO A 3 -13.14 13.43 10.65
C PRO A 3 -11.87 13.65 11.48
N LYS A 4 -10.70 13.72 10.83
CA LYS A 4 -9.34 13.85 11.44
C LYS A 4 -8.73 12.59 12.06
N THR A 5 -9.30 11.41 11.85
CA THR A 5 -8.63 10.16 12.23
C THR A 5 -7.48 9.86 11.26
N SER A 6 -6.24 9.78 11.74
CA SER A 6 -5.11 9.30 10.94
C SER A 6 -5.00 7.78 11.02
N VAL A 7 -4.62 7.15 9.91
CA VAL A 7 -4.35 5.71 9.83
C VAL A 7 -2.88 5.55 9.45
N PRO A 8 -2.08 4.76 10.20
CA PRO A 8 -0.72 4.44 9.79
C PRO A 8 -0.74 3.70 8.46
N VAL A 9 0.05 4.20 7.51
CA VAL A 9 0.19 3.64 6.17
C VAL A 9 1.65 3.26 5.94
N ARG A 10 1.87 2.10 5.33
CA ARG A 10 3.15 1.71 4.75
C ARG A 10 2.96 1.52 3.24
N ALA A 11 3.64 2.35 2.46
CA ALA A 11 3.69 2.25 1.00
C ALA A 11 4.99 1.55 0.60
N VAL A 12 4.90 0.53 -0.24
CA VAL A 12 6.06 -0.21 -0.74
C VAL A 12 6.03 -0.21 -2.26
N VAL A 13 7.16 0.15 -2.87
CA VAL A 13 7.37 0.03 -4.30
C VAL A 13 8.35 -1.11 -4.52
N HIS A 14 7.90 -2.16 -5.21
CA HIS A 14 8.77 -3.25 -5.62
C HIS A 14 9.10 -3.10 -7.10
N ILE A 15 10.35 -2.74 -7.40
CA ILE A 15 10.84 -2.61 -8.78
C ILE A 15 11.45 -3.95 -9.18
N VAL A 16 10.84 -4.63 -10.16
CA VAL A 16 11.35 -5.89 -10.71
C VAL A 16 12.31 -5.59 -11.86
N ASP A 17 11.89 -4.72 -12.78
CA ASP A 17 12.68 -4.21 -13.90
C ASP A 17 12.15 -2.83 -14.37
N PRO A 18 12.75 -2.18 -15.38
CA PRO A 18 12.34 -0.82 -15.80
C PRO A 18 10.89 -0.69 -16.27
N SER A 19 10.22 -1.78 -16.65
CA SER A 19 8.84 -1.79 -17.12
C SER A 19 7.88 -2.51 -16.17
N HIS A 20 8.39 -3.25 -15.18
CA HIS A 20 7.61 -4.06 -14.26
C HIS A 20 7.84 -3.64 -12.81
N TYR A 21 6.79 -3.14 -12.16
CA TYR A 21 6.84 -2.80 -10.75
C TYR A 21 5.47 -2.90 -10.08
N THR A 22 5.47 -3.16 -8.78
CA THR A 22 4.25 -3.13 -7.96
C THR A 22 4.28 -1.98 -6.98
N PHE A 23 3.09 -1.45 -6.73
CA PHE A 23 2.81 -0.51 -5.65
C PHE A 23 1.87 -1.19 -4.66
N ASP A 24 2.37 -1.46 -3.46
CA ASP A 24 1.60 -2.07 -2.39
C ASP A 24 1.31 -1.04 -1.29
N TRP A 25 0.06 -1.00 -0.84
CA TRP A 25 -0.42 -0.10 0.21
C TRP A 25 -0.95 -0.93 1.38
N TYR A 26 -0.34 -0.74 2.55
CA TYR A 26 -0.71 -1.40 3.79
C TYR A 26 -1.27 -0.38 4.77
N GLU A 27 -2.44 -0.66 5.32
CA GLU A 27 -3.06 0.16 6.34
C GLU A 27 -3.13 -0.59 7.66
N THR A 28 -2.76 0.09 8.76
CA THR A 28 -2.91 -0.45 10.11
C THR A 28 -4.21 0.04 10.73
N ARG A 29 -5.19 -0.85 10.85
CA ARG A 29 -6.50 -0.56 11.47
C ARG A 29 -6.71 -1.50 12.65
N GLY A 30 -7.04 -0.95 13.83
CA GLY A 30 -7.25 -1.75 15.04
C GLY A 30 -6.02 -2.55 15.49
N GLY A 31 -4.82 -2.02 15.23
CA GLY A 31 -3.55 -2.67 15.58
C GLY A 31 -3.13 -3.81 14.65
N LYS A 32 -3.87 -4.07 13.56
CA LYS A 32 -3.53 -5.06 12.54
C LYS A 32 -3.24 -4.37 11.22
N GLU A 33 -2.11 -4.71 10.62
CA GLU A 33 -1.75 -4.27 9.28
C GLU A 33 -2.38 -5.21 8.25
N SER A 34 -2.97 -4.64 7.20
CA SER A 34 -3.52 -5.38 6.06
C SER A 34 -3.18 -4.67 4.77
N ARG A 35 -2.86 -5.42 3.71
CA ARG A 35 -2.73 -4.86 2.37
C ARG A 35 -4.12 -4.46 1.85
N THR A 36 -4.33 -3.17 1.62
CA THR A 36 -5.61 -2.64 1.15
C THR A 36 -5.60 -2.28 -0.33
N MET A 37 -4.42 -2.09 -0.93
CA MET A 37 -4.28 -1.86 -2.36
C MET A 37 -2.99 -2.51 -2.87
N GLN A 38 -3.08 -3.07 -4.08
CA GLN A 38 -1.95 -3.45 -4.90
C GLN A 38 -2.22 -2.93 -6.30
N ILE A 39 -1.26 -2.22 -6.88
CA ILE A 39 -1.27 -1.87 -8.30
C ILE A 39 -0.06 -2.53 -8.94
N GLU A 40 -0.31 -3.32 -9.97
CA GLU A 40 0.73 -3.95 -10.77
C GLU A 40 0.85 -3.19 -12.08
N TYR A 41 2.07 -2.72 -12.36
CA TYR A 41 2.42 -2.10 -13.62
C TYR A 41 3.28 -3.09 -14.39
N SER A 42 2.71 -3.62 -15.47
CA SER A 42 3.42 -4.45 -16.42
C SER A 42 3.14 -3.99 -17.86
N LYS A 43 4.08 -4.21 -18.77
CA LYS A 43 3.91 -3.87 -20.19
C LYS A 43 3.38 -5.06 -20.99
#